data_AF-A0A6C0D0J3-F1
#
_entry.id   AF-A0A6C0D0J3-F1
#
_cell.length_a   1.000
_cell.length_b   1.000
_cell.length_c   1.000
_cell.angle_alpha   90.00
_cell.angle_beta   90.00
_cell.angle_gamma   90.00
#
_symmetry.space_group_name_H-M   'P 1'
#
loop_
_entity.id
_entity.type
_entity.pdbx_description
1 polymer ?
#
loop_
_entity_poly.entity_id
_entity_poly.type
_entity_poly.pdbx_seq_one_letter_code
_entity_poly.pdbx_strand_id
1 'polypeptide(L)'
;MIFLDIGIDLGGSMQPILLKGTSTPTDYELKLAPMVDQKEIEVAFYEGPRALVKDNQLLGKILLTHHEKLGPFTIDLHVENGKLIASIEKIVVETFSLSNEATAFFILKECETFQEEDQLIKEREKERQELKEYIYSTLHTIKEIDHNKMIDKTPILDIIYKAEDVSYMDITLEEIKAVQKELEGNVNLFMNKIKKYI
;
A
#
# COMPACT_ATOMS: atom_id res chain seq x y z
N MET A 1 -18.72 -3.21 -18.41
CA MET A 1 -18.53 -2.21 -17.35
C MET A 1 -18.14 -2.96 -16.08
N ILE A 2 -17.34 -2.33 -15.22
CA ILE A 2 -16.97 -2.87 -13.91
C ILE A 2 -18.04 -2.49 -12.88
N PHE A 3 -18.52 -3.46 -12.08
CA PHE A 3 -19.65 -3.26 -11.15
C PHE A 3 -19.24 -3.00 -9.69
N LEU A 4 -18.01 -3.36 -9.31
CA LEU A 4 -17.42 -3.13 -7.99
C LEU A 4 -15.99 -2.64 -8.16
N ASP A 5 -15.47 -1.91 -7.17
CA ASP A 5 -14.06 -1.51 -7.20
C ASP A 5 -13.17 -2.76 -7.18
N ILE A 6 -12.16 -2.78 -8.04
CA ILE A 6 -11.10 -3.79 -8.03
C ILE A 6 -9.89 -3.14 -7.40
N GLY A 7 -9.24 -3.85 -6.48
CA GLY A 7 -8.10 -3.35 -5.73
C GLY A 7 -7.11 -4.43 -5.36
N ILE A 8 -6.02 -4.00 -4.75
CA ILE A 8 -4.97 -4.87 -4.21
C ILE A 8 -4.84 -4.70 -2.70
N ASP A 9 -4.26 -5.71 -2.07
CA ASP A 9 -3.85 -5.64 -0.67
C ASP A 9 -2.59 -4.80 -0.50
N LEU A 10 -2.71 -3.73 0.27
CA LEU A 10 -1.59 -2.95 0.77
C LEU A 10 -1.60 -2.96 2.30
N GLY A 11 -1.15 -4.06 2.90
CA GLY A 11 -1.00 -4.19 4.35
C GLY A 11 -2.34 -4.30 5.11
N GLY A 12 -3.32 -4.98 4.53
CA GLY A 12 -4.68 -5.17 5.06
C GLY A 12 -5.70 -4.17 4.55
N SER A 13 -5.25 -3.10 3.88
CA SER A 13 -6.09 -2.06 3.30
C SER A 13 -6.37 -2.32 1.84
N MET A 14 -7.62 -2.10 1.42
CA MET A 14 -8.05 -2.22 0.04
C MET A 14 -7.63 -0.98 -0.75
N GLN A 15 -6.60 -1.10 -1.58
CA GLN A 15 -6.18 -0.03 -2.48
C GLN A 15 -6.86 -0.19 -3.84
N PRO A 16 -7.84 0.65 -4.20
CA PRO A 16 -8.54 0.55 -5.47
C PRO A 16 -7.61 0.92 -6.63
N ILE A 17 -7.66 0.11 -7.70
CA ILE A 17 -6.90 0.32 -8.94
C ILE A 17 -7.82 0.53 -10.14
N LEU A 18 -9.02 -0.08 -10.13
CA LEU A 18 -10.06 0.13 -11.13
C LEU A 18 -11.38 0.40 -10.40
N LEU A 19 -12.00 1.54 -10.70
CA LEU A 19 -13.20 1.98 -10.01
C LEU A 19 -14.47 1.42 -10.65
N LYS A 20 -15.51 1.23 -9.83
CA LYS A 20 -16.87 0.94 -10.27
C LYS A 20 -17.32 1.96 -11.33
N GLY A 21 -17.96 1.47 -12.37
CA GLY A 21 -18.45 2.28 -13.49
C GLY A 21 -17.45 2.44 -14.63
N THR A 22 -16.21 2.00 -14.46
CA THR A 22 -15.22 1.98 -15.56
C THR A 22 -15.74 1.12 -16.72
N SER A 23 -15.68 1.67 -17.93
CA SER A 23 -16.12 0.97 -19.14
C SER A 23 -15.11 -0.09 -19.55
N THR A 24 -15.59 -1.20 -20.08
CA THR A 24 -14.76 -2.34 -20.53
C THR A 24 -14.88 -2.47 -22.05
N PRO A 25 -13.82 -2.77 -22.79
CA PRO A 25 -12.48 -3.16 -22.31
C PRO A 25 -11.67 -2.01 -21.72
N THR A 26 -10.80 -2.29 -20.75
CA THR A 26 -9.89 -1.30 -20.14
C THR A 26 -8.57 -1.93 -19.71
N ASP A 27 -7.49 -1.16 -19.79
CA ASP A 27 -6.13 -1.55 -19.40
C ASP A 27 -5.67 -0.70 -18.21
N TYR A 28 -4.91 -1.32 -17.30
CA TYR A 28 -4.29 -0.65 -16.16
C TYR A 28 -2.89 -1.21 -15.90
N GLU A 29 -1.91 -0.31 -15.79
CA GLU A 29 -0.53 -0.67 -15.44
C GLU A 29 -0.34 -0.55 -13.92
N LEU A 30 -0.26 -1.69 -13.22
CA LEU A 30 0.05 -1.72 -11.80
C LEU A 30 1.57 -1.74 -11.59
N LYS A 31 2.13 -0.59 -11.21
CA LYS A 31 3.56 -0.45 -10.92
C LYS A 31 3.83 -0.78 -9.46
N LEU A 32 4.70 -1.74 -9.22
CA LEU A 32 5.09 -2.19 -7.89
C LEU A 32 6.60 -2.07 -7.69
N ALA A 33 6.99 -1.71 -6.48
CA ALA A 33 8.37 -1.65 -6.05
C ALA A 33 8.52 -2.56 -4.81
N PRO A 34 9.36 -3.61 -4.87
CA PRO A 34 9.65 -4.44 -3.70
C PRO A 34 10.34 -3.63 -2.61
N MET A 35 10.12 -4.01 -1.36
CA MET A 35 10.97 -3.54 -0.27
C MET A 35 12.38 -4.16 -0.38
N VAL A 36 13.38 -3.52 0.24
CA VAL A 36 14.77 -3.99 0.19
C VAL A 36 14.85 -5.43 0.72
N ASP A 37 15.45 -6.30 -0.09
CA ASP A 37 15.72 -7.73 0.19
C ASP A 37 14.50 -8.67 0.20
N GLN A 38 13.34 -8.19 -0.29
CA GLN A 38 12.17 -9.03 -0.51
C GLN A 38 12.37 -9.96 -1.73
N LYS A 39 12.41 -11.27 -1.49
CA LYS A 39 12.59 -12.32 -2.52
C LYS A 39 11.29 -12.89 -3.09
N GLU A 40 10.20 -12.71 -2.34
CA GLU A 40 8.87 -13.18 -2.71
C GLU A 40 7.87 -12.04 -2.53
N ILE A 41 7.09 -11.78 -3.57
CA ILE A 41 6.06 -10.74 -3.58
C ILE A 41 4.74 -11.39 -3.90
N GLU A 42 3.82 -11.33 -2.95
CA GLU A 42 2.44 -11.76 -3.14
C GLU A 42 1.58 -10.54 -3.44
N VAL A 43 0.88 -10.57 -4.57
CA VAL A 43 -0.09 -9.54 -4.96
C VAL A 43 -1.47 -10.18 -4.95
N ALA A 44 -2.25 -9.84 -3.93
CA ALA A 44 -3.63 -10.32 -3.78
C ALA A 44 -4.61 -9.30 -4.36
N PHE A 45 -5.50 -9.76 -5.25
CA PHE A 45 -6.53 -8.95 -5.90
C PHE A 45 -7.87 -9.17 -5.23
N TYR A 46 -8.61 -8.09 -5.01
CA TYR A 46 -9.92 -8.09 -4.38
C TYR A 46 -10.93 -7.33 -5.23
N GLU A 47 -12.20 -7.65 -5.01
CA GLU A 47 -13.36 -6.96 -5.56
C GLU A 47 -14.29 -6.56 -4.41
N GLY A 48 -14.64 -5.29 -4.34
CA GLY A 48 -15.60 -4.80 -3.35
C GLY A 48 -15.36 -3.34 -2.93
N PRO A 49 -16.34 -2.72 -2.26
CA PRO A 49 -16.31 -1.30 -1.93
C PRO A 49 -15.70 -0.97 -0.56
N ARG A 50 -15.43 -1.98 0.28
CA ARG A 50 -15.03 -1.81 1.69
C ARG A 50 -13.59 -1.35 1.83
N ALA A 51 -13.27 -0.74 2.96
CA ALA A 51 -11.93 -0.18 3.22
C ALA A 51 -10.84 -1.23 3.45
N LEU A 52 -11.18 -2.37 4.06
CA LEU A 52 -10.23 -3.42 4.42
C LEU A 52 -10.40 -4.63 3.51
N VAL A 53 -9.30 -5.28 3.15
CA VAL A 53 -9.34 -6.45 2.24
C VAL A 53 -10.11 -7.63 2.81
N LYS A 54 -10.11 -7.79 4.14
CA LYS A 54 -10.85 -8.85 4.86
C LYS A 54 -12.37 -8.76 4.69
N ASP A 55 -12.87 -7.57 4.38
CA ASP A 55 -14.31 -7.28 4.22
C ASP A 55 -14.72 -7.24 2.74
N ASN A 56 -13.78 -7.53 1.82
CA ASN A 56 -14.00 -7.60 0.37
C ASN A 56 -13.80 -9.03 -0.15
N GLN A 57 -14.22 -9.28 -1.40
CA GLN A 57 -14.09 -10.58 -2.03
C GLN A 57 -12.69 -10.77 -2.62
N LEU A 58 -11.98 -11.83 -2.22
CA LEU A 58 -10.72 -12.22 -2.84
C LEU A 58 -10.98 -12.77 -4.25
N LEU A 59 -10.37 -12.16 -5.26
CA LEU A 59 -10.38 -12.65 -6.65
C LEU A 59 -9.32 -13.72 -6.86
N GLY A 60 -8.12 -13.50 -6.32
CA GLY A 60 -6.99 -14.41 -6.43
C GLY A 60 -5.66 -13.73 -6.11
N LYS A 61 -4.55 -14.45 -6.32
CA LYS A 61 -3.23 -14.06 -5.81
C LYS A 61 -2.13 -14.45 -6.79
N ILE A 62 -1.30 -13.49 -7.14
CA ILE A 62 -0.09 -13.71 -7.91
C ILE A 62 1.08 -13.78 -6.95
N LEU A 63 1.80 -14.90 -6.94
CA LEU A 63 3.05 -15.05 -6.21
C LEU A 63 4.23 -14.92 -7.18
N LEU A 64 5.05 -13.89 -6.98
CA LEU A 64 6.28 -13.67 -7.73
C LEU A 64 7.46 -14.08 -6.85
N THR A 65 8.17 -15.13 -7.27
CA THR A 65 9.39 -15.59 -6.63
C THR A 65 10.59 -15.29 -7.51
N HIS A 66 11.68 -14.83 -6.89
CA HIS A 66 12.92 -14.59 -7.62
C HIS A 66 14.15 -14.93 -6.80
N HIS A 67 15.19 -15.41 -7.50
CA HIS A 67 16.44 -15.80 -6.87
C HIS A 67 17.35 -14.58 -6.60
N GLU A 68 17.15 -13.50 -7.34
CA GLU A 68 17.89 -12.23 -7.25
C GLU A 68 16.99 -11.10 -6.74
N LYS A 69 17.58 -9.95 -6.41
CA LYS A 69 16.84 -8.78 -5.92
C LYS A 69 15.93 -8.23 -7.02
N LEU A 70 14.60 -8.27 -6.81
CA LEU A 70 13.67 -7.64 -7.75
C LEU A 70 13.89 -6.13 -7.78
N GLY A 71 13.92 -5.57 -8.98
CA GLY A 71 13.72 -4.13 -9.19
C GLY A 71 12.22 -3.78 -9.24
N PRO A 72 11.89 -2.51 -9.49
CA PRO A 72 10.54 -2.10 -9.82
C PRO A 72 10.02 -2.88 -11.04
N PHE A 73 8.78 -3.32 -11.00
CA PHE A 73 8.13 -4.07 -12.08
C PHE A 73 6.69 -3.61 -12.28
N THR A 74 6.10 -4.01 -13.41
CA THR A 74 4.73 -3.66 -13.78
C THR A 74 3.94 -4.93 -14.04
N ILE A 75 2.71 -4.98 -13.52
CA ILE A 75 1.70 -5.97 -13.89
C ILE A 75 0.69 -5.26 -14.79
N ASP A 76 0.55 -5.74 -16.02
CA ASP A 76 -0.42 -5.26 -16.99
C ASP A 76 -1.76 -5.96 -16.74
N LEU A 77 -2.78 -5.19 -16.39
CA LEU A 77 -4.13 -5.66 -16.10
C LEU A 77 -5.06 -5.29 -17.23
N HIS A 78 -5.70 -6.29 -17.83
CA HIS A 78 -6.71 -6.11 -18.87
C HIS A 78 -8.07 -6.61 -18.38
N VAL A 79 -9.10 -5.77 -18.46
CA VAL A 79 -10.47 -6.17 -18.09
C VAL A 79 -11.35 -6.24 -19.32
N GLU A 80 -11.89 -7.43 -19.58
CA GLU A 80 -12.81 -7.67 -20.68
C GLU A 80 -13.80 -8.79 -20.33
N ASN A 81 -15.05 -8.69 -20.77
CA ASN A 81 -16.07 -9.74 -20.66
C ASN A 81 -16.25 -10.31 -19.23
N GLY A 82 -16.14 -9.45 -18.20
CA GLY A 82 -16.27 -9.86 -16.80
C GLY A 82 -15.07 -10.63 -16.26
N LYS A 83 -13.91 -10.51 -16.91
CA LYS A 83 -12.66 -11.12 -16.45
C LYS A 83 -11.57 -10.07 -16.30
N LEU A 84 -10.74 -10.22 -15.28
CA LEU A 84 -9.51 -9.48 -15.07
C LEU A 84 -8.35 -10.40 -15.46
N ILE A 85 -7.62 -10.05 -16.50
CA ILE A 85 -6.45 -10.79 -17.00
C ILE A 85 -5.23 -10.04 -16.51
N ALA A 86 -4.39 -10.72 -15.73
CA ALA A 86 -3.14 -10.17 -15.23
C ALA A 86 -1.97 -10.76 -16.03
N SER A 87 -1.10 -9.89 -16.51
CA SER A 87 0.06 -10.26 -17.32
C SER A 87 1.32 -9.52 -16.89
N ILE A 88 2.46 -10.18 -17.06
CA ILE A 88 3.79 -9.63 -16.77
C ILE A 88 4.63 -9.83 -18.02
N GLU A 89 5.25 -8.77 -18.53
CA GLU A 89 6.02 -8.80 -19.78
C GLU A 89 5.23 -9.43 -20.96
N LYS A 90 3.92 -9.18 -21.01
CA LYS A 90 2.95 -9.74 -21.98
C LYS A 90 2.67 -11.24 -21.86
N ILE A 91 3.17 -11.90 -20.81
CA ILE A 91 2.81 -13.28 -20.49
C ILE A 91 1.63 -13.25 -19.53
N VAL A 92 0.53 -13.89 -19.90
CA VAL A 92 -0.64 -14.05 -19.02
C VAL A 92 -0.24 -14.93 -17.84
N VAL A 93 -0.29 -14.37 -16.64
CA VAL A 93 0.03 -15.06 -15.40
C VAL A 93 -1.24 -15.68 -14.84
N GLU A 94 -2.31 -14.89 -14.77
CA GLU A 94 -3.55 -15.33 -14.13
C GLU A 94 -4.77 -14.64 -14.74
N THR A 95 -5.95 -15.23 -14.55
CA THR A 95 -7.22 -14.65 -14.98
C THR A 95 -8.26 -14.86 -13.91
N PHE A 96 -8.87 -13.77 -13.48
CA PHE A 96 -9.87 -13.75 -12.42
C PHE A 96 -11.26 -13.47 -12.99
N SER A 97 -12.28 -14.10 -12.42
CA SER A 97 -13.68 -13.85 -12.78
C SER A 97 -14.24 -12.76 -11.88
N LEU A 98 -14.80 -11.72 -12.48
CA LEU A 98 -15.42 -10.60 -11.77
C LEU A 98 -16.89 -10.89 -11.49
N SER A 99 -17.42 -10.24 -10.46
CA SER A 99 -18.82 -10.34 -10.10
C SER A 99 -19.72 -9.75 -11.18
N ASN A 100 -20.87 -10.41 -11.39
CA ASN A 100 -21.90 -9.88 -12.28
C ASN A 100 -22.68 -8.75 -11.59
N GLU A 101 -23.51 -8.06 -12.38
CA GLU A 101 -24.34 -6.95 -11.89
C GLU A 101 -25.26 -7.34 -10.73
N ALA A 102 -25.86 -8.53 -10.77
CA ALA A 102 -26.78 -8.99 -9.75
C ALA A 102 -26.09 -9.19 -8.39
N THR A 103 -24.94 -9.88 -8.38
CA THR A 103 -24.13 -10.08 -7.18
C THR A 103 -23.61 -8.76 -6.64
N ALA A 104 -23.10 -7.90 -7.53
CA ALA A 104 -22.61 -6.58 -7.16
C ALA A 104 -23.68 -5.70 -6.51
N PHE A 105 -24.93 -5.76 -6.98
CA PHE A 105 -26.04 -5.02 -6.40
C PHE A 105 -26.31 -5.40 -4.93
N PHE A 106 -26.29 -6.71 -4.60
CA PHE A 106 -26.46 -7.15 -3.22
C PHE A 106 -25.30 -6.70 -2.33
N ILE A 107 -24.06 -6.86 -2.81
CA ILE A 107 -22.87 -6.42 -2.08
C ILE A 107 -22.92 -4.92 -1.79
N LEU A 108 -23.22 -4.09 -2.79
CA LEU A 108 -23.31 -2.64 -2.61
C LEU A 108 -24.36 -2.25 -1.56
N LYS A 109 -25.52 -2.89 -1.59
CA LYS A 109 -26.61 -2.62 -0.65
C LYS A 109 -26.24 -3.00 0.78
N GLU A 110 -25.53 -4.12 0.98
CA GLU A 110 -25.01 -4.50 2.29
C GLU A 110 -23.92 -3.54 2.79
N CYS A 111 -23.10 -3.01 1.88
CA CYS A 111 -22.01 -2.10 2.22
C CYS A 111 -22.47 -0.67 2.52
N GLU A 112 -23.66 -0.25 2.08
CA GLU A 112 -24.19 1.10 2.35
C GLU A 112 -24.25 1.43 3.85
N THR A 113 -24.50 0.44 4.71
CA THR A 113 -24.55 0.65 6.16
C THR A 113 -23.18 0.88 6.79
N PHE A 114 -22.09 0.54 6.10
CA PHE A 114 -20.71 0.63 6.61
C PHE A 114 -19.92 1.80 6.01
N GLN A 115 -20.55 2.64 5.17
CA GLN A 115 -19.85 3.71 4.45
C GLN A 115 -19.15 4.71 5.38
N GLU A 116 -19.80 5.12 6.47
CA GLU A 116 -19.21 6.06 7.43
C GLU A 116 -18.01 5.45 8.17
N GLU A 117 -18.14 4.18 8.60
CA GLU A 117 -17.05 3.44 9.24
C GLU A 117 -15.87 3.23 8.28
N ASP A 118 -16.15 2.83 7.04
CA ASP A 118 -15.14 2.62 6.00
C ASP A 118 -14.42 3.92 5.64
N GLN A 119 -15.09 5.08 5.67
CA GLN A 119 -14.45 6.38 5.45
C GLN A 119 -13.42 6.69 6.55
N LEU A 120 -13.79 6.51 7.81
CA LEU A 120 -12.87 6.71 8.94
C LEU A 120 -11.67 5.76 8.88
N ILE A 121 -11.90 4.51 8.50
CA ILE A 121 -10.83 3.53 8.31
C ILE A 121 -9.92 3.97 7.15
N LYS A 122 -10.48 4.35 5.99
CA LYS A 122 -9.68 4.81 4.83
C LYS A 122 -8.78 6.00 5.18
N GLU A 123 -9.31 6.99 5.90
CA GLU A 123 -8.52 8.14 6.34
C GLU A 123 -7.39 7.72 7.28
N ARG A 124 -7.68 6.84 8.24
CA ARG A 124 -6.68 6.33 9.19
C ARG A 124 -5.58 5.53 8.49
N GLU A 125 -5.94 4.62 7.60
CA GLU A 125 -4.97 3.77 6.88
C GLU A 125 -4.13 4.60 5.90
N LYS A 126 -4.72 5.64 5.28
CA LYS A 126 -3.98 6.58 4.44
C LYS A 126 -2.88 7.30 5.23
N GLU A 127 -3.22 7.88 6.39
CA GLU A 127 -2.24 8.56 7.25
C GLU A 127 -1.18 7.59 7.78
N ARG A 128 -1.57 6.34 8.09
CA ARG A 128 -0.64 5.27 8.47
C ARG A 128 0.34 4.95 7.33
N GLN A 129 -0.14 4.90 6.09
CA GLN A 129 0.70 4.65 4.93
C GLN A 129 1.67 5.82 4.67
N GLU A 130 1.21 7.06 4.77
CA GLU A 130 2.06 8.25 4.68
C GLU A 130 3.17 8.24 5.74
N LEU A 131 2.85 7.83 6.99
CA LEU A 131 3.84 7.65 8.05
C LEU A 131 4.88 6.57 7.69
N LYS A 132 4.47 5.42 7.15
CA LYS A 132 5.37 4.33 6.74
C LYS A 132 6.31 4.77 5.62
N GLU A 133 5.79 5.48 4.62
CA GLU A 133 6.58 6.03 3.52
C GLU A 133 7.61 7.05 4.04
N TYR A 134 7.19 7.92 4.97
CA TYR A 134 8.09 8.86 5.61
C TYR A 134 9.19 8.18 6.43
N ILE A 135 8.84 7.18 7.25
CA ILE A 135 9.81 6.36 8.00
C ILE A 135 10.82 5.70 7.05
N TYR A 136 10.35 5.10 5.95
CA TYR A 136 11.22 4.44 4.99
C TYR A 136 12.19 5.42 4.30
N SER A 137 11.68 6.57 3.85
CA SER A 137 12.50 7.61 3.20
C SER A 137 13.54 8.22 4.14
N THR A 138 13.19 8.43 5.41
CA THR A 138 14.10 8.97 6.43
C THR A 138 15.15 7.95 6.85
N LEU A 139 14.78 6.67 7.03
CA LEU A 139 15.73 5.58 7.26
C LEU A 139 16.76 5.48 6.13
N HIS A 140 16.32 5.54 4.88
CA HIS A 140 17.21 5.53 3.73
C HIS A 140 18.21 6.69 3.79
N THR A 141 17.70 7.91 3.98
CA THR A 141 18.52 9.13 4.06
C THR A 141 19.54 9.04 5.20
N ILE A 142 19.15 8.58 6.39
CA ILE A 142 20.03 8.46 7.56
C ILE A 142 21.10 7.37 7.36
N LYS A 143 20.73 6.25 6.74
CA LYS A 143 21.66 5.19 6.35
C LYS A 143 22.68 5.70 5.34
N GLU A 144 22.28 6.56 4.38
CA GLU A 144 23.19 7.15 3.39
C GLU A 144 24.16 8.21 3.95
N ILE A 145 23.87 8.81 5.11
CA ILE A 145 24.74 9.82 5.77
C ILE A 145 26.06 9.21 6.33
N ASP A 146 26.64 8.19 5.71
CA ASP A 146 27.67 7.33 6.30
C ASP A 146 29.13 7.62 5.93
N HIS A 147 29.46 8.80 5.41
CA HIS A 147 30.87 9.09 5.06
C HIS A 147 31.70 9.84 6.11
N ASN A 148 31.10 10.56 7.06
CA ASN A 148 31.85 11.30 8.08
C ASN A 148 31.41 10.87 9.49
N LYS A 149 32.21 9.99 10.12
CA LYS A 149 32.03 9.30 11.42
C LYS A 149 31.83 10.18 12.67
N MET A 150 31.32 11.41 12.56
CA MET A 150 31.28 12.38 13.65
C MET A 150 29.92 12.52 14.37
N ILE A 151 28.87 11.88 13.87
CA ILE A 151 27.50 12.03 14.41
C ILE A 151 26.95 10.66 14.81
N ASP A 152 26.64 10.49 16.09
CA ASP A 152 25.97 9.30 16.61
C ASP A 152 24.52 9.24 16.09
N LYS A 153 24.22 8.19 15.33
CA LYS A 153 22.91 7.95 14.69
C LYS A 153 21.99 7.08 15.55
N THR A 154 22.51 6.45 16.61
CA THR A 154 21.72 5.57 17.48
C THR A 154 20.44 6.21 18.05
N PRO A 155 20.44 7.46 18.57
CA PRO A 155 19.22 8.01 19.17
C PRO A 155 18.11 8.29 18.14
N ILE A 156 18.46 8.66 16.90
CA ILE A 156 17.46 8.91 15.86
C ILE A 156 16.93 7.59 15.28
N LEU A 157 17.78 6.56 15.16
CA LEU A 157 17.37 5.23 14.72
C LEU A 157 16.39 4.59 15.71
N ASP A 158 16.63 4.70 17.03
CA ASP A 158 15.71 4.18 18.05
C ASP A 158 14.34 4.86 18.00
N ILE A 159 14.28 6.16 17.72
CA ILE A 159 13.02 6.90 17.55
C ILE A 159 12.28 6.40 16.31
N ILE A 160 13.00 6.17 15.22
CA ILE A 160 12.40 5.71 13.97
C ILE A 160 11.88 4.27 14.10
N TYR A 161 12.63 3.37 14.74
CA TYR A 161 12.15 2.01 15.00
C TYR A 161 10.93 1.99 15.92
N LYS A 162 10.88 2.87 16.93
CA LYS A 162 9.67 3.02 17.77
C LYS A 162 8.47 3.50 16.96
N ALA A 163 8.65 4.47 16.06
CA ALA A 163 7.56 4.93 15.21
C ALA A 163 7.13 3.86 14.19
N GLU A 164 8.09 3.05 13.71
CA GLU A 164 7.80 1.88 12.88
C GLU A 164 6.95 0.86 13.64
N ASP A 165 7.30 0.50 14.87
CA ASP A 165 6.50 -0.40 15.71
C ASP A 165 5.08 0.14 15.92
N VAL A 166 4.95 1.42 16.23
CA VAL A 166 3.65 2.09 16.43
C VAL A 166 2.83 2.12 15.13
N SER A 167 3.47 2.20 13.96
CA SER A 167 2.79 2.16 12.66
C SER A 167 2.09 0.82 12.36
N TYR A 168 2.48 -0.25 13.06
CA TYR A 168 1.82 -1.57 12.98
C TYR A 168 0.74 -1.79 14.04
N MET A 169 0.57 -0.85 14.98
CA MET A 169 -0.46 -0.95 16.03
C MET A 169 -1.80 -0.36 15.56
N ASP A 170 -2.90 -0.87 16.13
CA ASP A 170 -4.24 -0.31 15.98
C ASP A 170 -4.41 0.92 16.87
N ILE A 171 -3.89 2.04 16.36
CA ILE A 171 -3.96 3.36 16.99
C ILE A 171 -4.93 4.28 16.25
N THR A 172 -5.38 5.34 16.92
CA THR A 172 -6.30 6.33 16.39
C THR A 172 -5.61 7.28 15.38
N LEU A 173 -6.40 7.95 14.54
CA LEU A 173 -5.89 8.91 13.56
C LEU A 173 -5.13 10.08 14.23
N GLU A 174 -5.57 10.52 15.40
CA GLU A 174 -4.90 11.58 16.17
C GLU A 174 -3.53 11.12 16.68
N GLU A 175 -3.41 9.87 17.13
CA GLU A 175 -2.15 9.27 17.58
C GLU A 175 -1.16 9.11 16.41
N ILE A 176 -1.62 8.67 15.23
CA ILE A 176 -0.77 8.59 14.03
C ILE A 176 -0.18 9.97 13.70
N LYS A 177 -1.02 11.02 13.72
CA LYS A 177 -0.57 12.40 13.45
C LYS A 177 0.37 12.94 14.52
N ALA A 178 0.17 12.57 15.78
CA ALA A 178 1.06 12.95 16.87
C ALA A 178 2.45 12.32 16.67
N VAL A 179 2.49 11.01 16.40
CA VAL A 179 3.73 10.27 16.14
C VAL A 179 4.47 10.82 14.92
N GLN A 180 3.74 11.12 13.85
CA GLN A 180 4.33 11.74 12.66
C GLN A 180 4.99 13.09 12.98
N LYS A 181 4.31 13.98 13.70
CA LYS A 181 4.86 15.28 14.11
C LYS A 181 6.07 15.14 15.03
N GLU A 182 6.04 14.20 15.97
CA GLU A 182 7.17 13.92 16.84
C GLU A 182 8.38 13.41 16.04
N LEU A 183 8.16 12.51 15.09
CA LEU A 183 9.22 11.99 14.23
C LEU A 183 9.79 13.09 13.33
N GLU A 184 8.94 13.88 12.66
CA GLU A 184 9.37 15.03 11.86
C GLU A 184 10.17 16.05 12.68
N GLY A 185 9.74 16.36 13.91
CA GLY A 185 10.46 17.26 14.81
C GLY A 185 11.86 16.75 15.13
N ASN A 186 11.98 15.47 15.50
CA ASN A 186 13.25 14.84 15.83
C ASN A 186 14.18 14.71 14.61
N VAL A 187 13.64 14.31 13.45
CA VAL A 187 14.39 14.21 12.20
C VAL A 187 14.88 15.59 11.75
N ASN A 188 14.04 16.63 11.80
CA ASN A 188 14.44 18.00 11.46
C ASN A 188 15.55 18.52 12.38
N LEU A 189 15.48 18.25 13.69
CA LEU A 189 16.55 18.58 14.63
C LEU A 189 17.85 17.86 14.29
N PHE A 190 17.78 16.58 13.93
CA PHE A 190 18.94 15.79 13.53
C PHE A 190 19.57 16.30 12.22
N MET A 191 18.75 16.56 11.19
CA MET A 191 19.21 17.10 9.91
C MET A 191 19.81 18.51 10.04
N ASN A 192 19.25 19.35 10.93
CA ASN A 192 19.83 20.67 11.23
C ASN A 192 21.16 20.57 11.97
N LYS A 193 21.36 19.56 12.83
CA LYS A 193 22.69 19.29 13.42
C LYS A 193 23.67 18.92 12.31
N ILE A 194 23.31 18.01 11.40
CA ILE A 194 24.17 17.61 10.28
C ILE A 194 24.58 18.82 9.42
N LYS A 195 23.64 19.70 9.06
CA LYS A 195 23.93 20.93 8.28
C LYS A 195 24.91 21.88 8.96
N LYS A 196 25.10 21.82 10.28
CA LYS A 196 26.11 22.63 10.99
C LYS A 196 27.51 22.03 10.93
N TYR A 197 27.64 20.75 10.56
CA TYR A 197 28.90 20.01 10.43
C TYR A 197 29.34 19.81 8.97
N ILE A 198 28.52 20.26 8.00
CA ILE A 198 28.84 20.37 6.57
C ILE A 198 29.17 21.83 6.27
#